data_AF-A0A971SG95-F1
#
_entry.id   AF-A0A971SG95-F1
#
_cell.length_a   1.000
_cell.length_b   1.000
_cell.length_c   1.000
_cell.angle_alpha   90.00
_cell.angle_beta   90.00
_cell.angle_gamma   90.00
#
_symmetry.space_group_name_H-M   'P 1'
#
loop_
_entity.id
_entity.type
_entity.pdbx_description
1 polymer ?
#
loop_
_entity_poly.entity_id
_entity_poly.type
_entity_poly.pdbx_seq_one_letter_code
_entity_poly.pdbx_strand_id
1 'polypeptide(L)'
;MKEEQKTIKQGEITLKNDTKDFINVLVAEAVKNISSINKRFPQLNDSKRELYLKGLINEIGEALKKADPSNSAELSEEVEKALEAVGTDVTDAADDENSSIEEGGVIYDALICCKKNGIYPYHTSNLMAAAFYVEAQKNNEIAKLMGAAGVKEAVRKSCGFIDEPELVYMVTQAYNSIVDNKWLTMEDEKLSIVKAAFEEAFRNESKYGGCTQCLIKSFMTIFNKNDEKYKFMFQSASALSGGGAGCNDSACGAYSGAMMVIGTFVGRRLEDLDNPNGERSKTANVIGQKIHDKFIDTYGTTICRDIHENIFGRQFNFRNEVDKKAFKDAGAHKDKCPMVVGIAHSWLCEVLYDEGLISAS
;
A
#
# COMPACT_ATOMS: atom_id res chain seq x y z
N MET A 1 31.92 -26.91 -0.20
CA MET A 1 31.90 -25.50 0.20
C MET A 1 30.52 -24.99 -0.15
N LYS A 2 29.69 -24.65 0.85
CA LYS A 2 28.45 -23.91 0.56
C LYS A 2 28.89 -22.55 0.04
N GLU A 3 28.48 -22.18 -1.18
CA GLU A 3 28.67 -20.80 -1.66
C GLU A 3 28.07 -19.87 -0.61
N GLU A 4 28.87 -18.92 -0.12
CA GLU A 4 28.36 -17.84 0.72
C GLU A 4 27.32 -17.09 -0.12
N GLN A 5 26.04 -17.21 0.26
CA GLN A 5 24.95 -16.45 -0.35
C GLN A 5 25.31 -14.98 -0.31
N LYS A 6 25.50 -14.36 -1.49
CA LYS A 6 25.75 -12.94 -1.60
C LYS A 6 24.51 -12.19 -1.16
N THR A 7 24.58 -11.54 0.00
CA THR A 7 23.56 -10.60 0.46
C THR A 7 23.93 -9.20 0.00
N ILE A 8 23.05 -8.53 -0.73
CA ILE A 8 23.23 -7.11 -1.07
C ILE A 8 22.43 -6.27 -0.08
N LYS A 9 23.10 -5.32 0.58
CA LYS A 9 22.41 -4.23 1.27
C LYS A 9 21.98 -3.18 0.25
N GLN A 10 20.69 -3.12 -0.05
CA GLN A 10 20.10 -1.99 -0.77
C GLN A 10 19.42 -1.08 0.26
N GLY A 11 20.13 -0.03 0.67
CA GLY A 11 19.68 0.85 1.76
C GLY A 11 19.54 0.11 3.11
N GLU A 12 18.35 0.14 3.70
CA GLU A 12 18.01 -0.56 4.97
C GLU A 12 17.49 -2.00 4.74
N ILE A 13 17.58 -2.54 3.51
CA ILE A 13 17.09 -3.86 3.14
C ILE A 13 18.25 -4.75 2.74
N THR A 14 18.28 -5.97 3.27
CA THR A 14 19.22 -7.00 2.84
C THR A 14 18.49 -7.90 1.85
N LEU A 15 18.74 -7.73 0.56
CA LEU A 15 18.24 -8.66 -0.45
C LEU A 15 19.20 -9.85 -0.52
N LYS A 16 18.65 -11.05 -0.54
CA LYS A 16 19.41 -12.25 -0.93
C LYS A 16 19.57 -12.24 -2.46
N ASN A 17 20.78 -12.54 -2.93
CA ASN A 17 21.21 -12.53 -4.34
C ASN A 17 21.53 -11.14 -4.88
N ASP A 18 22.24 -11.08 -6.02
CA ASP A 18 22.43 -9.82 -6.73
C ASP A 18 21.14 -9.34 -7.41
N THR A 19 21.06 -8.07 -7.80
CA THR A 19 19.77 -7.49 -8.21
C THR A 19 19.14 -8.19 -9.42
N LYS A 20 19.97 -8.65 -10.35
CA LYS A 20 19.52 -9.41 -11.53
C LYS A 20 18.89 -10.72 -11.09
N ASP A 21 19.58 -11.45 -10.23
CA ASP A 21 19.08 -12.70 -9.68
C ASP A 21 17.78 -12.46 -8.90
N PHE A 22 17.66 -11.34 -8.17
CA PHE A 22 16.45 -11.00 -7.44
C PHE A 22 15.20 -10.81 -8.33
N ILE A 23 15.28 -9.99 -9.39
CA ILE A 23 14.13 -9.76 -10.29
C ILE A 23 13.73 -11.06 -11.00
N ASN A 24 14.71 -11.84 -11.47
CA ASN A 24 14.43 -13.09 -12.16
C ASN A 24 13.77 -14.13 -11.24
N VAL A 25 14.26 -14.28 -10.00
CA VAL A 25 13.67 -15.17 -8.99
C VAL A 25 12.26 -14.72 -8.61
N LEU A 26 12.01 -13.40 -8.50
CA LEU A 26 10.68 -12.87 -8.23
C LEU A 26 9.69 -13.16 -9.37
N VAL A 27 10.11 -12.97 -10.63
CA VAL A 27 9.29 -13.26 -11.81
C VAL A 27 8.98 -14.75 -11.92
N ALA A 28 9.97 -15.61 -11.66
CA ALA A 28 9.80 -17.04 -11.58
C ALA A 28 8.75 -17.46 -10.54
N GLU A 29 8.85 -16.94 -9.32
CA GLU A 29 7.88 -17.20 -8.26
C GLU A 29 6.49 -16.65 -8.62
N ALA A 30 6.40 -15.53 -9.33
CA ALA A 30 5.14 -15.03 -9.87
C ALA A 30 4.53 -16.00 -10.89
N VAL A 31 5.28 -16.47 -11.87
CA VAL A 31 4.79 -17.45 -12.86
C VAL A 31 4.31 -18.73 -12.16
N LYS A 32 5.07 -19.26 -11.20
CA LYS A 32 4.74 -20.48 -10.44
C LYS A 32 3.43 -20.34 -9.64
N ASN A 33 3.31 -19.29 -8.82
CA ASN A 33 2.14 -19.11 -7.95
C ASN A 33 0.88 -18.76 -8.75
N ILE A 34 1.02 -17.94 -9.79
CA ILE A 34 -0.11 -17.56 -10.66
C ILE A 34 -0.62 -18.76 -11.45
N SER A 35 0.29 -19.54 -12.04
CA SER A 35 -0.07 -20.76 -12.77
C SER A 35 -0.82 -21.76 -11.90
N SER A 36 -0.46 -21.85 -10.62
CA SER A 36 -1.11 -22.73 -9.64
C SER A 36 -2.57 -22.36 -9.38
N ILE A 37 -2.93 -21.07 -9.46
CA ILE A 37 -4.31 -20.60 -9.25
C ILE A 37 -5.06 -20.31 -10.57
N ASN A 38 -4.37 -20.34 -11.70
CA ASN A 38 -4.87 -19.90 -13.01
C ASN A 38 -6.15 -20.62 -13.47
N LYS A 39 -6.32 -21.91 -13.11
CA LYS A 39 -7.54 -22.67 -13.42
C LYS A 39 -8.82 -22.03 -12.86
N ARG A 40 -8.71 -21.18 -11.83
CA ARG A 40 -9.84 -20.45 -11.24
C ARG A 40 -10.21 -19.17 -12.00
N PHE A 41 -9.34 -18.68 -12.87
CA PHE A 41 -9.47 -17.37 -13.50
C PHE A 41 -9.41 -17.48 -15.03
N PRO A 42 -10.49 -17.90 -15.70
CA PRO A 42 -10.55 -17.95 -17.16
C PRO A 42 -10.24 -16.61 -17.84
N GLN A 43 -10.46 -15.49 -17.13
CA GLN A 43 -10.15 -14.15 -17.60
C GLN A 43 -8.66 -13.83 -17.65
N LEU A 44 -7.80 -14.59 -16.94
CA LEU A 44 -6.33 -14.45 -16.97
C LEU A 44 -5.75 -15.19 -18.18
N ASN A 45 -6.11 -14.71 -19.37
CA ASN A 45 -5.42 -15.08 -20.59
C ASN A 45 -3.95 -14.64 -20.54
N ASP A 46 -3.16 -15.10 -21.50
CA ASP A 46 -1.71 -14.87 -21.50
C ASP A 46 -1.38 -13.37 -21.52
N SER A 47 -2.14 -12.57 -22.28
CA SER A 47 -2.00 -11.11 -22.30
C SER A 47 -2.18 -10.44 -20.93
N LYS A 48 -3.17 -10.85 -20.12
CA LYS A 48 -3.34 -10.31 -18.76
C LYS A 48 -2.23 -10.75 -17.81
N ARG A 49 -1.72 -11.98 -17.97
CA ARG A 49 -0.57 -12.44 -17.18
C ARG A 49 0.70 -11.66 -17.53
N GLU A 50 0.94 -11.41 -18.80
CA GLU A 50 2.05 -10.56 -19.24
C GLU A 50 1.95 -9.14 -18.67
N LEU A 51 0.76 -8.52 -18.74
CA LEU A 51 0.53 -7.19 -18.16
C LEU A 51 0.81 -7.18 -16.65
N TYR A 52 0.34 -8.21 -15.93
CA TYR A 52 0.63 -8.36 -14.50
C TYR A 52 2.13 -8.48 -14.22
N LEU A 53 2.84 -9.33 -14.95
CA LEU A 53 4.29 -9.53 -14.76
C LEU A 53 5.07 -8.26 -15.06
N LYS A 54 4.71 -7.53 -16.12
CA LYS A 54 5.29 -6.21 -16.43
C LYS A 54 5.01 -5.21 -15.31
N GLY A 55 3.80 -5.20 -14.76
CA GLY A 55 3.46 -4.37 -13.61
C GLY A 55 4.27 -4.70 -12.35
N LEU A 56 4.49 -5.99 -12.08
CA LEU A 56 5.33 -6.47 -10.98
C LEU A 56 6.79 -6.04 -11.16
N ILE A 57 7.36 -6.23 -12.35
CA ILE A 57 8.74 -5.84 -12.69
C ILE A 57 8.92 -4.33 -12.54
N ASN A 58 7.96 -3.53 -13.01
CA ASN A 58 8.02 -2.08 -12.86
C ASN A 58 7.94 -1.65 -11.38
N GLU A 59 7.04 -2.23 -10.58
CA GLU A 59 6.92 -1.93 -9.15
C GLU A 59 8.22 -2.20 -8.40
N ILE A 60 8.80 -3.39 -8.59
CA ILE A 60 10.05 -3.73 -7.90
C ILE A 60 11.23 -2.95 -8.46
N GLY A 61 11.29 -2.74 -9.77
CA GLY A 61 12.35 -1.97 -10.42
C GLY A 61 12.43 -0.53 -9.89
N GLU A 62 11.30 0.15 -9.77
CA GLU A 62 11.25 1.50 -9.16
C GLU A 62 11.64 1.48 -7.68
N ALA A 63 11.22 0.47 -6.93
CA ALA A 63 11.58 0.33 -5.52
C ALA A 63 13.09 0.15 -5.32
N LEU A 64 13.71 -0.73 -6.11
CA LEU A 64 15.15 -1.00 -6.07
C LEU A 64 15.95 0.25 -6.48
N LYS A 65 15.52 0.99 -7.50
CA LYS A 65 16.16 2.25 -7.91
C LYS A 65 16.11 3.33 -6.83
N LYS A 66 15.02 3.40 -6.07
CA LYS A 66 14.92 4.29 -4.90
C LYS A 66 15.77 3.81 -3.72
N ALA A 67 15.89 2.50 -3.53
CA ALA A 67 16.68 1.89 -2.47
C ALA A 67 18.20 2.08 -2.69
N ASP A 68 18.64 2.02 -3.95
CA ASP A 68 20.02 2.29 -4.36
C ASP A 68 20.09 3.23 -5.59
N PRO A 69 19.97 4.56 -5.37
CA PRO A 69 20.05 5.54 -6.45
C PRO A 69 21.41 5.53 -7.17
N SER A 70 22.47 5.05 -6.51
CA SER A 70 23.82 5.01 -7.10
C SER A 70 23.93 3.97 -8.21
N ASN A 71 23.10 2.93 -8.15
CA ASN A 71 23.06 1.87 -9.17
C ASN A 71 21.88 1.98 -10.15
N SER A 72 21.20 3.13 -10.20
CA SER A 72 19.96 3.28 -10.97
C SER A 72 20.10 3.00 -12.48
N ALA A 73 21.29 3.19 -13.07
CA ALA A 73 21.52 2.93 -14.49
C ALA A 73 21.54 1.42 -14.80
N GLU A 74 22.33 0.65 -14.04
CA GLU A 74 22.39 -0.82 -14.16
C GLU A 74 21.02 -1.44 -13.88
N LEU A 75 20.33 -0.94 -12.83
CA LEU A 75 18.98 -1.38 -12.51
C LEU A 75 17.98 -1.14 -13.64
N SER A 76 18.12 -0.05 -14.40
CA SER A 76 17.24 0.24 -15.53
C SER A 76 17.46 -0.74 -16.67
N GLU A 77 18.71 -1.10 -16.96
CA GLU A 77 19.04 -2.11 -17.98
C GLU A 77 18.50 -3.49 -17.59
N GLU A 78 18.63 -3.90 -16.33
CA GLU A 78 18.10 -5.18 -15.86
C GLU A 78 16.56 -5.23 -15.87
N VAL A 79 15.90 -4.13 -15.54
CA VAL A 79 14.44 -4.00 -15.65
C VAL A 79 13.99 -4.11 -17.11
N GLU A 80 14.66 -3.43 -18.04
CA GLU A 80 14.34 -3.50 -19.47
C GLU A 80 14.48 -4.93 -20.02
N LYS A 81 15.59 -5.61 -19.71
CA LYS A 81 15.80 -7.02 -20.07
C LYS A 81 14.71 -7.93 -19.50
N ALA A 82 14.32 -7.73 -18.24
CA ALA A 82 13.26 -8.52 -17.61
C ALA A 82 11.90 -8.28 -18.28
N LEU A 83 11.58 -7.04 -18.66
CA LEU A 83 10.35 -6.69 -19.38
C LEU A 83 10.29 -7.30 -20.79
N GLU A 84 11.42 -7.34 -21.50
CA GLU A 84 11.54 -7.98 -22.82
C GLU A 84 11.39 -9.50 -22.75
N ALA A 85 11.84 -10.12 -21.65
CA ALA A 85 11.72 -11.56 -21.45
C ALA A 85 10.29 -12.02 -21.14
N VAL A 86 9.40 -11.13 -20.67
CA VAL A 86 7.99 -11.46 -20.41
C VAL A 86 7.29 -11.93 -21.69
N GLY A 87 6.83 -13.18 -21.71
CA GLY A 87 6.11 -13.77 -22.85
C GLY A 87 7.00 -14.62 -23.77
N THR A 88 8.32 -14.57 -23.60
CA THR A 88 9.22 -15.65 -24.04
C THR A 88 9.18 -16.75 -22.98
N ASP A 89 9.26 -18.03 -23.35
CA ASP A 89 9.19 -19.18 -22.42
C ASP A 89 9.97 -18.86 -21.13
N VAL A 90 9.24 -18.44 -20.09
CA VAL A 90 9.83 -18.25 -18.76
C VAL A 90 10.02 -19.67 -18.26
N THR A 91 11.17 -20.21 -18.65
CA THR A 91 11.64 -21.56 -18.36
C THR A 91 11.36 -21.87 -16.91
N ASP A 92 10.79 -23.07 -16.67
CA ASP A 92 10.64 -23.70 -15.35
C ASP A 92 11.83 -23.33 -14.45
N ALA A 93 11.64 -22.32 -13.61
CA ALA A 93 12.70 -21.86 -12.75
C ALA A 93 12.83 -22.88 -11.62
N ALA A 94 14.08 -23.29 -11.38
CA ALA A 94 14.43 -24.25 -10.35
C ALA A 94 13.78 -23.88 -9.00
N ASP A 95 13.30 -24.89 -8.27
CA ASP A 95 12.89 -24.74 -6.88
C ASP A 95 14.04 -24.11 -6.09
N ASP A 96 13.90 -22.81 -5.77
CA ASP A 96 14.81 -22.14 -4.85
C ASP A 96 14.31 -22.36 -3.42
N GLU A 97 15.22 -22.76 -2.53
CA GLU A 97 15.01 -22.89 -1.09
C GLU A 97 14.64 -21.54 -0.41
N ASN A 98 14.70 -20.41 -1.13
CA ASN A 98 14.26 -19.08 -0.70
C ASN A 98 12.80 -18.70 -1.09
N SER A 99 11.99 -19.63 -1.58
CA SER A 99 10.56 -19.41 -1.89
C SER A 99 9.67 -19.37 -0.63
N SER A 100 9.90 -18.38 0.23
CA SER A 100 9.11 -18.17 1.45
C SER A 100 8.17 -16.96 1.33
N ILE A 101 7.01 -17.08 1.97
CA ILE A 101 6.08 -15.97 2.23
C ILE A 101 6.47 -15.16 3.50
N GLU A 102 7.53 -15.59 4.19
CA GLU A 102 8.10 -14.96 5.38
C GLU A 102 9.40 -14.19 5.07
N GLU A 103 9.95 -13.53 6.08
CA GLU A 103 11.19 -12.75 5.98
C GLU A 103 12.36 -13.52 5.36
N GLY A 104 13.03 -12.88 4.41
CA GLY A 104 14.13 -13.47 3.64
C GLY A 104 13.66 -14.36 2.49
N GLY A 105 12.36 -14.45 2.24
CA GLY A 105 11.80 -14.95 0.98
C GLY A 105 11.62 -13.84 -0.05
N VAL A 106 11.85 -14.14 -1.33
CA VAL A 106 11.90 -13.13 -2.41
C VAL A 106 10.61 -12.29 -2.51
N ILE A 107 9.44 -12.91 -2.28
CA ILE A 107 8.14 -12.24 -2.39
C ILE A 107 7.94 -11.27 -1.22
N TYR A 108 8.32 -11.70 0.00
CA TYR A 108 8.29 -10.86 1.18
C TYR A 108 9.24 -9.67 1.03
N ASP A 109 10.49 -9.94 0.65
CA ASP A 109 11.52 -8.91 0.50
C ASP A 109 11.13 -7.87 -0.58
N ALA A 110 10.51 -8.32 -1.68
CA ALA A 110 9.99 -7.42 -2.72
C ALA A 110 8.88 -6.51 -2.18
N LEU A 111 7.94 -7.08 -1.42
CA LEU A 111 6.83 -6.33 -0.82
C LEU A 111 7.34 -5.27 0.17
N ILE A 112 8.26 -5.65 1.06
CA ILE A 112 8.90 -4.72 2.00
C ILE A 112 9.71 -3.65 1.28
N CYS A 113 10.39 -4.00 0.18
CA CYS A 113 11.12 -3.06 -0.67
C CYS A 113 10.22 -1.99 -1.25
N CYS A 114 9.06 -2.37 -1.82
CA CYS A 114 8.08 -1.40 -2.31
C CYS A 114 7.60 -0.46 -1.20
N LYS A 115 7.21 -1.01 -0.04
CA LYS A 115 6.75 -0.22 1.12
C LYS A 115 7.79 0.82 1.55
N LYS A 116 9.01 0.36 1.86
CA LYS A 116 10.07 1.22 2.43
C LYS A 116 10.48 2.35 1.49
N ASN A 117 10.27 2.18 0.19
CA ASN A 117 10.63 3.13 -0.85
C ASN A 117 9.44 3.93 -1.41
N GLY A 118 8.26 3.84 -0.77
CA GLY A 118 7.09 4.61 -1.16
C GLY A 118 6.65 4.30 -2.60
N ILE A 119 6.63 3.01 -2.95
CA ILE A 119 6.03 2.48 -4.18
C ILE A 119 4.76 1.73 -3.78
N TYR A 120 3.63 2.00 -4.46
CA TYR A 120 2.37 1.34 -4.12
C TYR A 120 2.43 -0.15 -4.46
N PRO A 121 2.36 -1.06 -3.46
CA PRO A 121 2.67 -2.47 -3.67
C PRO A 121 1.45 -3.26 -4.19
N TYR A 122 0.87 -2.86 -5.33
CA TYR A 122 -0.32 -3.54 -5.86
C TYR A 122 0.00 -4.94 -6.39
N HIS A 123 0.93 -5.07 -7.33
CA HIS A 123 1.29 -6.37 -7.91
C HIS A 123 2.01 -7.23 -6.88
N THR A 124 2.93 -6.67 -6.09
CA THR A 124 3.64 -7.43 -5.04
C THR A 124 2.69 -7.94 -3.95
N SER A 125 1.69 -7.18 -3.51
CA SER A 125 0.68 -7.69 -2.55
C SER A 125 -0.21 -8.77 -3.15
N ASN A 126 -0.56 -8.65 -4.45
CA ASN A 126 -1.32 -9.67 -5.15
C ASN A 126 -0.51 -10.96 -5.33
N LEU A 127 0.81 -10.85 -5.56
CA LEU A 127 1.70 -12.01 -5.61
C LEU A 127 1.79 -12.69 -4.24
N MET A 128 1.98 -11.91 -3.17
CA MET A 128 1.99 -12.44 -1.81
C MET A 128 0.68 -13.15 -1.47
N ALA A 129 -0.47 -12.60 -1.87
CA ALA A 129 -1.76 -13.26 -1.67
C ALA A 129 -1.90 -14.57 -2.48
N ALA A 130 -1.40 -14.62 -3.71
CA ALA A 130 -1.38 -15.84 -4.51
C ALA A 130 -0.48 -16.92 -3.88
N ALA A 131 0.72 -16.54 -3.43
CA ALA A 131 1.64 -17.45 -2.74
C ALA A 131 1.06 -17.97 -1.42
N PHE A 132 0.50 -17.07 -0.59
CA PHE A 132 -0.20 -17.46 0.64
C PHE A 132 -1.38 -18.39 0.35
N TYR A 133 -2.14 -18.16 -0.72
CA TYR A 133 -3.24 -19.03 -1.12
C TYR A 133 -2.76 -20.44 -1.50
N VAL A 134 -1.67 -20.55 -2.25
CA VAL A 134 -1.08 -21.86 -2.61
C VAL A 134 -0.53 -22.58 -1.37
N GLU A 135 0.13 -21.85 -0.47
CA GLU A 135 0.70 -22.40 0.75
C GLU A 135 -0.39 -22.87 1.72
N ALA A 136 -1.47 -22.09 1.89
CA ALA A 136 -2.61 -22.44 2.73
C ALA A 136 -3.32 -23.75 2.32
N GLN A 137 -3.20 -24.16 1.05
CA GLN A 137 -3.76 -25.43 0.57
C GLN A 137 -2.90 -26.65 0.94
N LYS A 138 -1.61 -26.44 1.19
CA LYS A 138 -0.65 -27.50 1.50
C LYS A 138 -0.35 -27.58 3.00
N ASN A 139 -0.54 -26.47 3.72
CA ASN A 139 -0.16 -26.31 5.11
C ASN A 139 -1.37 -26.35 6.06
N ASN A 140 -1.52 -27.49 6.76
CA ASN A 140 -2.62 -27.71 7.70
C ASN A 140 -2.68 -26.69 8.85
N GLU A 141 -1.54 -26.11 9.26
CA GLU A 141 -1.53 -25.13 10.35
C GLU A 141 -2.08 -23.78 9.90
N ILE A 142 -1.79 -23.34 8.67
CA ILE A 142 -2.41 -22.13 8.09
C ILE A 142 -3.92 -22.32 7.97
N ALA A 143 -4.37 -23.47 7.46
CA ALA A 143 -5.80 -23.78 7.34
C ALA A 143 -6.53 -23.77 8.70
N LYS A 144 -5.91 -24.34 9.74
CA LYS A 144 -6.44 -24.28 11.12
C LYS A 144 -6.51 -22.85 11.63
N LEU A 145 -5.45 -22.07 11.43
CA LEU A 145 -5.39 -20.68 11.89
C LEU A 145 -6.46 -19.82 11.20
N MET A 146 -6.65 -20.00 9.89
CA MET A 146 -7.74 -19.35 9.14
C MET A 146 -9.11 -19.71 9.71
N GLY A 147 -9.35 -20.99 10.01
CA GLY A 147 -10.62 -21.44 10.58
C GLY A 147 -10.88 -20.91 12.00
N ALA A 148 -9.83 -20.73 12.79
CA ALA A 148 -9.93 -20.29 14.18
C ALA A 148 -9.98 -18.77 14.37
N ALA A 149 -9.20 -18.02 13.58
CA ALA A 149 -8.99 -16.58 13.77
C ALA A 149 -9.28 -15.72 12.53
N GLY A 150 -9.69 -16.34 11.42
CA GLY A 150 -9.96 -15.67 10.16
C GLY A 150 -8.71 -15.46 9.29
N VAL A 151 -8.95 -15.14 8.01
CA VAL A 151 -7.92 -14.95 6.98
C VAL A 151 -6.88 -13.93 7.41
N LYS A 152 -7.32 -12.80 7.95
CA LYS A 152 -6.45 -11.67 8.29
C LYS A 152 -5.39 -12.02 9.32
N GLU A 153 -5.78 -12.75 10.37
CA GLU A 153 -4.85 -13.20 11.40
C GLU A 153 -3.91 -14.29 10.88
N ALA A 154 -4.39 -15.14 9.96
CA ALA A 154 -3.55 -16.12 9.29
C ALA A 154 -2.48 -15.46 8.41
N VAL A 155 -2.86 -14.49 7.59
CA VAL A 155 -1.92 -13.67 6.80
C VAL A 155 -0.90 -13.01 7.71
N ARG A 156 -1.36 -12.34 8.79
CA ARG A 156 -0.48 -11.67 9.75
C ARG A 156 0.61 -12.61 10.29
N LYS A 157 0.20 -13.77 10.82
CA LYS A 157 1.12 -14.70 11.49
C LYS A 157 2.00 -15.47 10.52
N SER A 158 1.42 -16.00 9.45
CA SER A 158 2.14 -16.87 8.51
C SER A 158 3.04 -16.12 7.53
N CYS A 159 2.80 -14.82 7.30
CA CYS A 159 3.72 -13.98 6.52
C CYS A 159 4.70 -13.19 7.42
N GLY A 160 4.58 -13.27 8.75
CA GLY A 160 5.44 -12.52 9.68
C GLY A 160 5.19 -11.01 9.71
N PHE A 161 3.99 -10.53 9.35
CA PHE A 161 3.64 -9.10 9.34
C PHE A 161 3.29 -8.57 10.74
N ILE A 162 4.28 -8.44 11.62
CA ILE A 162 4.07 -8.05 13.02
C ILE A 162 3.55 -6.60 13.12
N ASP A 163 4.31 -5.63 12.61
CA ASP A 163 4.01 -4.18 12.70
C ASP A 163 3.65 -3.57 11.33
N GLU A 164 2.97 -4.37 10.50
CA GLU A 164 2.68 -4.06 9.09
C GLU A 164 1.18 -4.18 8.78
N PRO A 165 0.29 -3.45 9.48
CA PRO A 165 -1.16 -3.59 9.33
C PRO A 165 -1.65 -3.28 7.91
N GLU A 166 -1.02 -2.36 7.19
CA GLU A 166 -1.35 -2.04 5.81
C GLU A 166 -1.07 -3.21 4.86
N LEU A 167 0.06 -3.89 5.03
CA LEU A 167 0.40 -5.06 4.23
C LEU A 167 -0.54 -6.23 4.54
N VAL A 168 -0.85 -6.45 5.84
CA VAL A 168 -1.88 -7.42 6.25
C VAL A 168 -3.20 -7.12 5.55
N TYR A 169 -3.65 -5.87 5.55
CA TYR A 169 -4.87 -5.45 4.86
C TYR A 169 -4.79 -5.74 3.35
N MET A 170 -3.76 -5.23 2.66
CA MET A 170 -3.63 -5.38 1.20
C MET A 170 -3.59 -6.84 0.75
N VAL A 171 -2.81 -7.68 1.43
CA VAL A 171 -2.70 -9.11 1.13
C VAL A 171 -4.01 -9.83 1.45
N THR A 172 -4.69 -9.48 2.55
CA THR A 172 -6.00 -10.06 2.89
C THR A 172 -7.07 -9.70 1.85
N GLN A 173 -7.13 -8.46 1.38
CA GLN A 173 -8.08 -8.05 0.35
C GLN A 173 -7.81 -8.73 -1.00
N ALA A 174 -6.54 -8.85 -1.38
CA ALA A 174 -6.14 -9.60 -2.57
C ALA A 174 -6.48 -11.10 -2.44
N TYR A 175 -6.25 -11.71 -1.27
CA TYR A 175 -6.63 -13.09 -1.00
C TYR A 175 -8.15 -13.31 -1.11
N ASN A 176 -8.96 -12.45 -0.48
CA ASN A 176 -10.42 -12.54 -0.57
C ASN A 176 -10.89 -12.41 -2.03
N SER A 177 -10.24 -11.55 -2.82
CA SER A 177 -10.51 -11.42 -4.25
C SER A 177 -10.17 -12.70 -5.02
N ILE A 178 -9.14 -13.45 -4.62
CA ILE A 178 -8.84 -14.78 -5.18
C ILE A 178 -9.96 -15.77 -4.86
N VAL A 179 -10.41 -15.80 -3.60
CA VAL A 179 -11.50 -16.68 -3.14
C VAL A 179 -12.80 -16.40 -3.89
N ASP A 180 -13.13 -15.11 -4.07
CA ASP A 180 -14.33 -14.62 -4.74
C ASP A 180 -14.28 -14.68 -6.27
N ASN A 181 -13.17 -15.17 -6.84
CA ASN A 181 -12.91 -15.22 -8.29
C ASN A 181 -12.89 -13.83 -8.97
N LYS A 182 -12.52 -12.78 -8.22
CA LYS A 182 -12.39 -11.37 -8.65
C LYS A 182 -10.95 -10.87 -8.61
N TRP A 183 -9.98 -11.77 -8.74
CA TRP A 183 -8.58 -11.40 -8.68
C TRP A 183 -8.15 -10.60 -9.93
N LEU A 184 -7.37 -9.53 -9.72
CA LEU A 184 -6.87 -8.62 -10.76
C LEU A 184 -7.97 -8.01 -11.65
N THR A 185 -9.07 -7.56 -11.03
CA THR A 185 -10.19 -6.93 -11.73
C THR A 185 -10.24 -5.40 -11.60
N MET A 186 -9.26 -4.79 -10.94
CA MET A 186 -9.21 -3.32 -10.87
C MET A 186 -8.96 -2.75 -12.27
N GLU A 187 -9.76 -1.75 -12.64
CA GLU A 187 -9.61 -1.04 -13.92
C GLU A 187 -8.27 -0.29 -13.98
N ASP A 188 -7.61 -0.28 -15.13
CA ASP A 188 -6.28 0.32 -15.30
C ASP A 188 -6.26 1.81 -14.94
N GLU A 189 -7.32 2.54 -15.30
CA GLU A 189 -7.49 3.94 -14.92
C GLU A 189 -7.55 4.10 -13.40
N LYS A 190 -8.42 3.33 -12.73
CA LYS A 190 -8.53 3.32 -11.27
C LYS A 190 -7.20 2.97 -10.61
N LEU A 191 -6.51 1.94 -11.11
CA LEU A 191 -5.20 1.52 -10.61
C LEU A 191 -4.16 2.64 -10.74
N SER A 192 -4.15 3.37 -11.87
CA SER A 192 -3.22 4.48 -12.08
C SER A 192 -3.45 5.62 -11.08
N ILE A 193 -4.71 5.95 -10.78
CA ILE A 193 -5.09 6.99 -9.83
C ILE A 193 -4.70 6.60 -8.41
N VAL A 194 -5.04 5.39 -7.95
CA VAL A 194 -4.73 4.96 -6.57
C VAL A 194 -3.22 4.84 -6.34
N LYS A 195 -2.45 4.47 -7.38
CA LYS A 195 -0.97 4.47 -7.38
C LYS A 195 -0.43 5.88 -7.22
N ALA A 196 -0.84 6.81 -8.08
CA ALA A 196 -0.40 8.20 -8.01
C ALA A 196 -0.76 8.85 -6.67
N ALA A 197 -1.96 8.55 -6.15
CA ALA A 197 -2.43 9.02 -4.85
C ALA A 197 -1.54 8.51 -3.69
N PHE A 198 -1.20 7.22 -3.69
CA PHE A 198 -0.29 6.64 -2.70
C PHE A 198 1.07 7.35 -2.72
N GLU A 199 1.72 7.35 -3.87
CA GLU A 199 3.13 7.75 -4.00
C GLU A 199 3.32 9.24 -3.72
N GLU A 200 2.40 10.08 -4.20
CA GLU A 200 2.46 11.51 -3.95
C GLU A 200 2.16 11.84 -2.47
N ALA A 201 1.24 11.12 -1.82
CA ALA A 201 0.90 11.36 -0.42
C ALA A 201 2.00 10.84 0.53
N PHE A 202 2.57 9.66 0.23
CA PHE A 202 3.75 9.12 0.90
C PHE A 202 4.90 10.13 0.82
N ARG A 203 5.26 10.57 -0.40
CA ARG A 203 6.32 11.55 -0.64
C ARG A 203 6.10 12.86 0.11
N ASN A 204 4.85 13.35 0.15
CA ASN A 204 4.52 14.59 0.85
C ASN A 204 4.67 14.44 2.36
N GLU A 205 4.23 13.32 2.96
CA GLU A 205 4.41 13.08 4.40
C GLU A 205 5.90 12.98 4.73
N SER A 206 6.66 12.15 3.99
CA SER A 206 8.09 11.95 4.27
C SER A 206 8.89 13.25 4.20
N LYS A 207 8.51 14.16 3.29
CA LYS A 207 9.23 15.41 3.06
C LYS A 207 8.81 16.54 3.99
N TYR A 208 7.52 16.67 4.27
CA TYR A 208 6.97 17.88 4.91
C TYR A 208 6.38 17.62 6.30
N GLY A 209 6.00 16.38 6.61
CA GLY A 209 5.15 16.06 7.76
C GLY A 209 3.78 16.76 7.69
N GLY A 210 2.96 16.58 8.73
CA GLY A 210 1.62 17.17 8.77
C GLY A 210 0.61 16.38 7.93
N CYS A 211 0.29 15.17 8.41
CA CYS A 211 -0.44 14.15 7.67
C CYS A 211 -1.71 14.65 6.94
N THR A 212 -2.52 15.49 7.59
CA THR A 212 -3.75 16.06 7.00
C THR A 212 -3.43 16.93 5.78
N GLN A 213 -2.43 17.80 5.91
CA GLN A 213 -1.99 18.70 4.87
C GLN A 213 -1.33 17.94 3.71
N CYS A 214 -0.56 16.89 4.01
CA CYS A 214 0.07 16.05 2.98
C CYS A 214 -0.94 15.33 2.09
N LEU A 215 -2.02 14.81 2.67
CA LEU A 215 -3.10 14.20 1.90
C LEU A 215 -3.79 15.24 1.01
N ILE A 216 -4.15 16.40 1.56
CA ILE A 216 -4.78 17.49 0.79
C ILE A 216 -3.86 17.96 -0.35
N LYS A 217 -2.59 18.19 -0.05
CA LYS A 217 -1.59 18.57 -1.06
C LYS A 217 -1.47 17.50 -2.14
N SER A 218 -1.48 16.22 -1.77
CA SER A 218 -1.41 15.13 -2.73
C SER A 218 -2.61 15.13 -3.66
N PHE A 219 -3.82 15.24 -3.11
CA PHE A 219 -5.06 15.37 -3.88
C PHE A 219 -5.01 16.57 -4.86
N MET A 220 -4.54 17.72 -4.37
CA MET A 220 -4.36 18.92 -5.22
C MET A 220 -3.39 18.66 -6.38
N THR A 221 -2.29 17.94 -6.09
CA THR A 221 -1.24 17.67 -7.08
C THR A 221 -1.76 16.75 -8.19
N ILE A 222 -2.39 15.62 -7.84
CA ILE A 222 -2.77 14.60 -8.83
C ILE A 222 -3.99 15.00 -9.66
N PHE A 223 -4.88 15.86 -9.15
CA PHE A 223 -6.06 16.36 -9.88
C PHE A 223 -5.92 17.82 -10.35
N ASN A 224 -4.70 18.37 -10.34
CA ASN A 224 -4.39 19.74 -10.74
C ASN A 224 -5.34 20.79 -10.13
N LYS A 225 -5.67 20.63 -8.84
CA LYS A 225 -6.58 21.52 -8.12
C LYS A 225 -5.80 22.66 -7.45
N ASN A 226 -5.63 23.75 -8.20
CA ASN A 226 -4.85 24.91 -7.76
C ASN A 226 -5.70 26.13 -7.37
N ASP A 227 -7.02 25.99 -7.33
CA ASP A 227 -7.92 27.07 -6.94
C ASP A 227 -7.85 27.38 -5.43
N GLU A 228 -8.32 28.58 -5.06
CA GLU A 228 -8.14 29.13 -3.70
C GLU A 228 -8.83 28.30 -2.61
N LYS A 229 -9.96 27.62 -2.89
CA LYS A 229 -10.64 26.83 -1.85
C LYS A 229 -9.77 25.67 -1.37
N TYR A 230 -8.99 25.02 -2.24
CA TYR A 230 -8.09 23.95 -1.81
C TYR A 230 -6.87 24.49 -1.05
N LYS A 231 -6.37 25.68 -1.38
CA LYS A 231 -5.31 26.35 -0.62
C LYS A 231 -5.77 26.72 0.79
N PHE A 232 -6.97 27.30 0.93
CA PHE A 232 -7.57 27.58 2.24
C PHE A 232 -7.84 26.29 3.02
N MET A 233 -8.30 25.23 2.35
CA MET A 233 -8.47 23.92 2.97
C MET A 233 -7.14 23.38 3.53
N PHE A 234 -6.07 23.41 2.73
CA PHE A 234 -4.72 23.05 3.15
C PHE A 234 -4.24 23.89 4.35
N GLN A 235 -4.45 25.20 4.33
CA GLN A 235 -4.05 26.11 5.42
C GLN A 235 -4.81 25.78 6.71
N SER A 236 -6.14 25.64 6.63
CA SER A 236 -7.01 25.36 7.78
C SER A 236 -6.76 23.99 8.42
N ALA A 237 -6.24 23.03 7.65
CA ALA A 237 -5.96 21.68 8.12
C ALA A 237 -4.75 21.57 9.08
N SER A 238 -3.92 22.61 9.20
CA SER A 238 -2.64 22.57 9.93
C SER A 238 -2.78 22.04 11.36
N ALA A 239 -3.81 22.50 12.09
CA ALA A 239 -4.06 22.13 13.48
C ALA A 239 -4.59 20.70 13.67
N LEU A 240 -4.94 19.98 12.60
CA LEU A 240 -5.39 18.59 12.66
C LEU A 240 -4.22 17.59 12.67
N SER A 241 -3.01 18.06 12.39
CA SER A 241 -1.79 17.23 12.39
C SER A 241 -1.50 16.64 13.77
N GLY A 242 -0.91 15.43 13.79
CA GLY A 242 -0.56 14.72 15.02
C GLY A 242 -1.76 14.42 15.90
N GLY A 243 -2.85 13.93 15.28
CA GLY A 243 -4.10 13.61 15.98
C GLY A 243 -4.74 14.82 16.66
N GLY A 244 -4.70 15.99 16.01
CA GLY A 244 -5.21 17.25 16.56
C GLY A 244 -4.24 17.92 17.54
N ALA A 245 -3.85 19.16 17.24
CA ALA A 245 -2.97 20.00 18.05
C ALA A 245 -1.65 19.33 18.50
N GLY A 246 -1.20 18.27 17.82
CA GLY A 246 -0.08 17.44 18.25
C GLY A 246 -0.32 16.68 19.55
N CYS A 247 -1.57 16.48 19.98
CA CYS A 247 -1.93 15.76 21.20
C CYS A 247 -2.10 14.25 21.00
N ASN A 248 -2.18 13.78 19.75
CA ASN A 248 -2.35 12.38 19.34
C ASN A 248 -3.64 11.69 19.82
N ASP A 249 -4.54 12.37 20.50
CA ASP A 249 -5.76 11.80 21.10
C ASP A 249 -7.03 12.05 20.28
N SER A 250 -6.92 12.63 19.08
CA SER A 250 -7.99 12.74 18.08
C SER A 250 -7.69 11.93 16.82
N ALA A 251 -8.57 12.06 15.83
CA ALA A 251 -8.50 11.35 14.57
C ALA A 251 -7.16 11.59 13.85
N CYS A 252 -6.64 10.53 13.24
CA CYS A 252 -5.46 10.57 12.40
C CYS A 252 -5.59 11.67 11.34
N GLY A 253 -4.47 12.35 11.05
CA GLY A 253 -4.48 13.43 10.06
C GLY A 253 -4.83 12.92 8.65
N ALA A 254 -4.39 11.71 8.30
CA ALA A 254 -4.77 11.07 7.03
C ALA A 254 -6.30 10.85 6.93
N TYR A 255 -6.91 10.32 8.00
CA TYR A 255 -8.37 10.17 8.06
C TYR A 255 -9.09 11.52 7.95
N SER A 256 -8.64 12.51 8.71
CA SER A 256 -9.22 13.86 8.71
C SER A 256 -9.11 14.52 7.33
N GLY A 257 -7.97 14.37 6.65
CA GLY A 257 -7.74 14.92 5.31
C GLY A 257 -8.69 14.29 4.28
N ALA A 258 -8.90 12.98 4.35
CA ALA A 258 -9.84 12.28 3.48
C ALA A 258 -11.27 12.80 3.66
N MET A 259 -11.73 12.98 4.91
CA MET A 259 -13.05 13.55 5.20
C MET A 259 -13.20 14.97 4.65
N MET A 260 -12.16 15.80 4.76
CA MET A 260 -12.15 17.16 4.22
C MET A 260 -12.30 17.15 2.69
N VAL A 261 -11.54 16.30 1.99
CA VAL A 261 -11.63 16.16 0.53
C VAL A 261 -13.00 15.68 0.09
N ILE A 262 -13.58 14.66 0.73
CA ILE A 262 -14.96 14.18 0.46
C ILE A 262 -15.96 15.34 0.57
N GLY A 263 -15.82 16.16 1.62
CA GLY A 263 -16.65 17.34 1.82
C GLY A 263 -16.60 18.35 0.67
N THR A 264 -15.51 18.40 -0.11
CA THR A 264 -15.41 19.28 -1.28
C THR A 264 -16.26 18.84 -2.48
N PHE A 265 -16.69 17.58 -2.52
CA PHE A 265 -17.53 17.03 -3.58
C PHE A 265 -19.00 17.01 -3.19
N VAL A 266 -19.29 16.50 -1.99
CA VAL A 266 -20.65 16.15 -1.56
C VAL A 266 -20.99 16.66 -0.17
N GLY A 267 -20.23 17.65 0.32
CA GLY A 267 -20.47 18.30 1.59
C GLY A 267 -21.64 19.29 1.52
N ARG A 268 -22.28 19.52 2.68
CA ARG A 268 -23.35 20.50 2.81
C ARG A 268 -22.79 21.92 2.58
N ARG A 269 -23.47 22.69 1.72
CA ARG A 269 -23.07 24.06 1.38
C ARG A 269 -23.72 25.08 2.32
N LEU A 270 -23.06 26.20 2.55
CA LEU A 270 -23.49 27.22 3.53
C LEU A 270 -24.77 27.92 3.06
N GLU A 271 -24.88 28.19 1.77
CA GLU A 271 -26.06 28.77 1.13
C GLU A 271 -27.30 27.85 1.20
N ASP A 272 -27.10 26.54 1.39
CA ASP A 272 -28.16 25.53 1.42
C ASP A 272 -28.56 25.16 2.86
N LEU A 273 -28.15 25.94 3.88
CA LEU A 273 -28.44 25.60 5.28
C LEU A 273 -29.95 25.54 5.59
N ASP A 274 -30.72 26.43 4.99
CA ASP A 274 -32.17 26.55 5.21
C ASP A 274 -33.01 25.73 4.23
N ASN A 275 -32.37 25.02 3.28
CA ASN A 275 -33.08 24.15 2.36
C ASN A 275 -33.49 22.84 3.07
N PRO A 276 -34.80 22.61 3.33
CA PRO A 276 -35.26 21.40 4.01
C PRO A 276 -35.07 20.14 3.15
N ASN A 277 -34.93 20.30 1.83
CA ASN A 277 -34.60 19.25 0.88
C ASN A 277 -33.10 19.20 0.54
N GLY A 278 -32.27 20.04 1.17
CA GLY A 278 -30.83 20.05 0.96
C GLY A 278 -30.19 18.75 1.47
N GLU A 279 -29.14 18.30 0.79
CA GLU A 279 -28.40 17.07 1.11
C GLU A 279 -27.65 17.21 2.45
N ARG A 280 -28.39 17.16 3.56
CA ARG A 280 -27.91 17.61 4.87
C ARG A 280 -26.85 16.69 5.46
N SER A 281 -26.86 15.39 5.12
CA SER A 281 -26.03 14.38 5.81
C SER A 281 -25.90 13.03 5.10
N LYS A 282 -26.51 12.80 3.92
CA LYS A 282 -26.60 11.44 3.36
C LYS A 282 -25.41 11.07 2.47
N THR A 283 -24.86 11.99 1.68
CA THR A 283 -23.84 11.63 0.69
C THR A 283 -22.43 11.62 1.29
N ALA A 284 -21.98 12.74 1.89
CA ALA A 284 -20.62 12.81 2.47
C ALA A 284 -20.36 11.80 3.59
N ASN A 285 -21.31 11.58 4.49
CA ASN A 285 -21.13 10.61 5.58
C ASN A 285 -21.14 9.16 5.08
N VAL A 286 -21.94 8.82 4.08
CA VAL A 286 -21.95 7.47 3.50
C VAL A 286 -20.63 7.18 2.78
N ILE A 287 -20.11 8.14 2.02
CA ILE A 287 -18.77 8.02 1.40
C ILE A 287 -17.69 7.98 2.49
N GLY A 288 -17.80 8.82 3.53
CA GLY A 288 -16.90 8.83 4.68
C GLY A 288 -16.88 7.50 5.45
N GLN A 289 -18.02 6.83 5.60
CA GLN A 289 -18.13 5.51 6.23
C GLN A 289 -17.28 4.47 5.50
N LYS A 290 -17.21 4.50 4.16
CA LYS A 290 -16.35 3.59 3.40
C LYS A 290 -14.87 3.75 3.74
N ILE A 291 -14.41 4.98 3.98
CA ILE A 291 -13.04 5.25 4.43
C ILE A 291 -12.86 4.85 5.89
N HIS A 292 -13.83 5.16 6.75
CA HIS A 292 -13.84 4.74 8.13
C HIS A 292 -13.70 3.22 8.27
N ASP A 293 -14.46 2.45 7.51
CA ASP A 293 -14.44 0.99 7.56
C ASP A 293 -13.07 0.43 7.12
N LYS A 294 -12.41 1.05 6.14
CA LYS A 294 -11.02 0.69 5.75
C LYS A 294 -10.01 0.99 6.86
N PHE A 295 -10.18 2.08 7.62
CA PHE A 295 -9.36 2.38 8.81
C PHE A 295 -9.62 1.40 9.95
N ILE A 296 -10.89 1.07 10.23
CA ILE A 296 -11.24 0.10 11.27
C ILE A 296 -10.78 -1.29 10.91
N ASP A 297 -10.91 -1.69 9.64
CA ASP A 297 -10.30 -2.94 9.19
C ASP A 297 -8.80 -2.85 9.43
N THR A 298 -8.08 -1.95 8.78
CA THR A 298 -6.60 -1.95 8.83
C THR A 298 -6.01 -1.77 10.24
N TYR A 299 -6.48 -0.79 11.01
CA TYR A 299 -5.87 -0.37 12.28
C TYR A 299 -6.73 -0.62 13.52
N GLY A 300 -8.00 -1.01 13.36
CA GLY A 300 -8.96 -1.11 14.46
C GLY A 300 -9.44 0.22 15.03
N THR A 301 -8.99 1.35 14.48
CA THR A 301 -9.22 2.69 15.05
C THR A 301 -9.00 3.79 14.00
N THR A 302 -9.57 4.97 14.22
CA THR A 302 -9.23 6.20 13.50
C THR A 302 -8.36 7.14 14.34
N ILE A 303 -8.07 6.81 15.60
CA ILE A 303 -7.38 7.70 16.55
C ILE A 303 -5.86 7.56 16.38
N CYS A 304 -5.16 8.70 16.29
CA CYS A 304 -3.74 8.75 15.92
C CYS A 304 -2.83 7.97 16.89
N ARG A 305 -3.00 8.13 18.21
CA ARG A 305 -2.19 7.40 19.21
C ARG A 305 -2.41 5.89 19.17
N ASP A 306 -3.61 5.43 18.83
CA ASP A 306 -3.90 4.00 18.77
C ASP A 306 -3.30 3.40 17.49
N ILE A 307 -3.30 4.15 16.39
CA ILE A 307 -2.53 3.78 15.19
C ILE A 307 -1.03 3.70 15.51
N HIS A 308 -0.49 4.61 16.33
CA HIS A 308 0.91 4.53 16.76
C HIS A 308 1.21 3.23 17.52
N GLU A 309 0.33 2.80 18.42
CA GLU A 309 0.49 1.53 19.14
C GLU A 309 0.61 0.35 18.17
N ASN A 310 -0.20 0.32 17.10
CA ASN A 310 -0.19 -0.75 16.11
C ASN A 310 1.05 -0.79 15.22
N ILE A 311 1.67 0.36 14.92
CA ILE A 311 2.77 0.44 13.93
C ILE A 311 4.16 0.65 14.55
N PHE A 312 4.22 1.12 15.81
CA PHE A 312 5.44 1.37 16.56
C PHE A 312 5.54 0.55 17.86
N GLY A 313 4.48 -0.14 18.27
CA GLY A 313 4.41 -0.85 19.55
C GLY A 313 4.33 0.07 20.78
N ARG A 314 4.13 1.39 20.58
CA ARG A 314 3.93 2.37 21.65
C ARG A 314 3.32 3.68 21.14
N GLN A 315 2.80 4.45 22.07
CA GLN A 315 2.36 5.83 21.84
C GLN A 315 3.49 6.86 22.05
N PHE A 316 3.32 8.05 21.47
CA PHE A 316 4.26 9.17 21.56
C PHE A 316 3.55 10.46 21.96
N ASN A 317 4.18 11.25 22.83
CA ASN A 317 3.72 12.56 23.23
C ASN A 317 4.54 13.66 22.51
N PHE A 318 3.95 14.34 21.54
CA PHE A 318 4.62 15.42 20.80
C PHE A 318 4.76 16.72 21.59
N ARG A 319 4.43 16.76 22.88
CA ARG A 319 4.79 17.87 23.78
C ARG A 319 6.08 17.59 24.55
N ASN A 320 6.62 16.38 24.42
CA ASN A 320 7.88 15.96 25.01
C ASN A 320 8.94 15.79 23.90
N GLU A 321 10.08 16.48 24.02
CA GLU A 321 11.15 16.44 23.02
C GLU A 321 11.83 15.06 22.89
N VAL A 322 11.89 14.28 23.99
CA VAL A 322 12.42 12.91 23.97
C VAL A 322 11.52 12.01 23.12
N ASP A 323 10.20 12.09 23.32
CA ASP A 323 9.23 11.33 22.53
C ASP A 323 9.22 11.79 21.06
N LYS A 324 9.35 13.09 20.77
CA LYS A 324 9.50 13.57 19.39
C LYS A 324 10.72 12.99 18.70
N LYS A 325 11.86 12.90 19.41
CA LYS A 325 13.07 12.30 18.86
C LYS A 325 12.88 10.80 18.64
N ALA A 326 12.35 10.08 19.64
CA ALA A 326 12.08 8.65 19.54
C ALA A 326 11.13 8.32 18.38
N PHE A 327 10.10 9.15 18.17
CA PHE A 327 9.17 9.02 17.04
C PHE A 327 9.90 9.10 15.69
N LYS A 328 10.75 10.12 15.51
CA LYS A 328 11.55 10.29 14.29
C LYS A 328 12.55 9.15 14.09
N ASP A 329 13.25 8.75 15.17
CA ASP A 329 14.24 7.67 15.13
C ASP A 329 13.56 6.32 14.77
N ALA A 330 12.31 6.12 15.17
CA ALA A 330 11.51 4.93 14.84
C ALA A 330 10.95 4.93 13.39
N GLY A 331 11.39 5.86 12.53
CA GLY A 331 11.00 5.89 11.13
C GLY A 331 9.67 6.59 10.84
N ALA A 332 9.14 7.40 11.78
CA ALA A 332 7.84 8.04 11.62
C ALA A 332 7.63 8.74 10.28
N HIS A 333 8.59 9.55 9.83
CA HIS A 333 8.54 10.25 8.53
C HIS A 333 9.34 9.55 7.43
N LYS A 334 9.77 8.29 7.65
CA LYS A 334 10.44 7.50 6.62
C LYS A 334 9.43 6.62 5.89
N ASP A 335 8.79 5.71 6.61
CA ASP A 335 7.96 4.66 6.05
C ASP A 335 6.77 4.24 6.93
N LYS A 336 6.56 4.89 8.09
CA LYS A 336 5.42 4.62 8.98
C LYS A 336 4.24 5.58 8.71
N CYS A 337 4.32 6.85 9.12
CA CYS A 337 3.27 7.82 8.80
C CYS A 337 3.08 8.06 7.28
N PRO A 338 4.14 8.04 6.44
CA PRO A 338 3.99 8.06 4.98
C PRO A 338 3.13 6.91 4.46
N MET A 339 3.25 5.73 5.04
CA MET A 339 2.46 4.56 4.66
C MET A 339 0.98 4.76 4.99
N VAL A 340 0.67 5.24 6.20
CA VAL A 340 -0.71 5.57 6.63
C VAL A 340 -1.33 6.62 5.71
N VAL A 341 -0.59 7.68 5.39
CA VAL A 341 -1.06 8.79 4.53
C VAL A 341 -1.23 8.34 3.08
N GLY A 342 -0.28 7.57 2.55
CA GLY A 342 -0.33 6.97 1.22
C GLY A 342 -1.57 6.10 1.03
N ILE A 343 -1.76 5.11 1.90
CA ILE A 343 -2.87 4.17 1.79
C ILE A 343 -4.22 4.86 2.00
N ALA A 344 -4.34 5.77 2.96
CA ALA A 344 -5.56 6.52 3.15
C ALA A 344 -5.95 7.34 1.91
N HIS A 345 -4.97 7.90 1.20
CA HIS A 345 -5.23 8.64 -0.04
C HIS A 345 -5.58 7.72 -1.21
N SER A 346 -4.96 6.54 -1.31
CA SER A 346 -5.38 5.51 -2.27
C SER A 346 -6.82 5.07 -2.03
N TRP A 347 -7.20 4.79 -0.79
CA TRP A 347 -8.59 4.45 -0.44
C TRP A 347 -9.57 5.57 -0.76
N LEU A 348 -9.19 6.82 -0.47
CA LEU A 348 -10.00 7.98 -0.83
C LEU A 348 -10.26 8.02 -2.33
N CYS A 349 -9.21 7.89 -3.15
CA CYS A 349 -9.39 7.93 -4.60
C CYS A 349 -10.13 6.70 -5.12
N GLU A 350 -9.87 5.52 -4.56
CA GLU A 350 -10.61 4.29 -4.88
C GLU A 350 -12.13 4.49 -4.70
N VAL A 351 -12.52 5.04 -3.55
CA VAL A 351 -13.92 5.29 -3.21
C VAL A 351 -14.51 6.42 -4.07
N LEU A 352 -13.81 7.53 -4.26
CA LEU A 352 -14.30 8.64 -5.09
C LEU A 352 -14.47 8.20 -6.56
N TYR A 353 -13.61 7.33 -7.06
CA TYR A 353 -13.73 6.75 -8.41
C TYR A 353 -14.97 5.86 -8.51
N ASP A 354 -15.20 4.97 -7.54
CA ASP A 354 -16.37 4.09 -7.50
C ASP A 354 -17.70 4.86 -7.38
N GLU A 355 -17.67 6.05 -6.77
CA GLU A 355 -18.82 6.96 -6.68
C GLU A 355 -18.98 7.86 -7.91
N GLY A 356 -18.09 7.75 -8.91
CA GLY A 356 -18.10 8.58 -10.12
C GLY A 356 -17.77 10.07 -9.87
N LEU A 357 -17.10 10.38 -8.76
CA LEU A 357 -16.75 11.75 -8.37
C LEU A 357 -15.40 12.22 -8.93
N ILE A 358 -14.55 11.28 -9.36
CA ILE A 358 -13.27 11.54 -10.01
C ILE A 358 -13.07 10.59 -11.20
N SER A 359 -12.18 10.99 -12.10
CA SER A 359 -11.64 10.20 -13.20
C SER A 359 -10.18 10.61 -13.41
N ALA A 360 -9.45 9.92 -14.29
CA ALA A 360 -8.17 10.40 -14.76
C ALA A 360 -8.35 11.76 -15.45
N SER A 361 -7.35 12.63 -15.26
CA SER A 361 -7.34 14.01 -15.75
C SER A 361 -6.97 14.13 -17.22
#